data_AF-A0A352CTP4-F1
#
_entry.id   AF-A0A352CTP4-F1
#
_cell.length_a   1.000
_cell.length_b   1.000
_cell.length_c   1.000
_cell.angle_alpha   90.00
_cell.angle_beta   90.00
_cell.angle_gamma   90.00
#
_symmetry.space_group_name_H-M   'P 1'
#
loop_
_entity.id
_entity.type
_entity.pdbx_description
1 polymer ?
#
loop_
_entity_poly.entity_id
_entity_poly.type
_entity_poly.pdbx_seq_one_letter_code
_entity_poly.pdbx_strand_id
1 'polypeptide(L)'
;MQVLSPYNQKYRKGGALVDLLKRISDLLTARGWTEYALAEKSGIPASTINSWFSQKKASPKLVTLEKLCKGFEISLSEFFLETEERTVTLTEKQMELLTHALSCDDEEIDMIIKIIDKMNKS
;
A
#
# COMPACT_ATOMS: atom_id res chain seq x y z
N MET A 1 4.56 35.09 -1.71
CA MET A 1 5.59 34.04 -1.64
C MET A 1 5.92 33.80 -0.18
N GLN A 2 5.33 32.78 0.45
CA GLN A 2 5.74 32.37 1.79
C GLN A 2 6.49 31.05 1.69
N VAL A 3 7.70 31.12 2.22
CA VAL A 3 8.78 30.14 2.16
C VAL A 3 8.46 28.98 3.10
N LEU A 4 8.56 27.74 2.60
CA LEU A 4 8.39 26.52 3.39
C LEU A 4 9.55 26.34 4.38
N SER A 5 9.22 25.93 5.61
CA SER A 5 10.12 25.82 6.77
C SER A 5 11.00 24.55 6.75
N PRO A 6 12.28 24.62 7.15
CA PRO A 6 13.32 23.58 6.96
C PRO A 6 13.27 22.37 7.93
N TYR A 7 12.12 21.99 8.46
CA TYR A 7 12.04 21.10 9.63
C TYR A 7 12.07 19.57 9.37
N ASN A 8 12.27 19.09 8.13
CA ASN A 8 12.09 17.66 7.79
C ASN A 8 13.35 16.88 7.38
N GLN A 9 14.56 17.35 7.72
CA GLN A 9 15.81 16.72 7.25
C GLN A 9 16.28 15.49 8.07
N LYS A 10 15.65 15.13 9.20
CA LYS A 10 16.26 14.19 10.18
C LYS A 10 15.73 12.75 10.22
N TYR A 11 14.80 12.33 9.34
CA TYR A 11 14.32 10.94 9.29
C TYR A 11 14.95 10.08 8.17
N ARG A 12 16.21 10.36 7.82
CA ARG A 12 17.00 9.47 6.94
C ARG A 12 17.87 8.55 7.78
N LYS A 13 17.38 7.33 8.06
CA LYS A 13 18.13 6.05 8.03
C LYS A 13 17.33 4.96 8.76
N GLY A 14 16.64 4.12 7.98
CA GLY A 14 16.02 2.87 8.44
C GLY A 14 14.70 2.58 7.74
N GLY A 15 14.74 1.94 6.55
CA GLY A 15 13.58 1.65 5.71
C GLY A 15 13.00 2.92 5.07
N ALA A 16 12.53 2.85 3.82
CA ALA A 16 11.78 3.94 3.25
C ALA A 16 10.49 4.12 4.08
N LEU A 17 10.42 5.24 4.80
CA LEU A 17 9.43 5.48 5.84
C LEU A 17 8.20 6.04 5.14
N VAL A 18 7.27 5.14 4.79
CA VAL A 18 5.99 5.49 4.15
C VAL A 18 5.37 6.66 4.89
N ASP A 19 5.26 7.80 4.21
CA ASP A 19 4.51 8.94 4.72
C ASP A 19 3.03 8.55 4.69
N LEU A 20 2.51 8.17 5.86
CA LEU A 20 1.13 7.68 6.02
C LEU A 20 0.10 8.68 5.47
N LEU A 21 0.33 9.98 5.66
CA LEU A 21 -0.61 11.01 5.20
C LEU A 21 -0.54 11.16 3.69
N LYS A 22 0.68 11.11 3.12
CA LYS A 22 0.85 11.07 1.68
C LYS A 22 0.14 9.86 1.06
N ARG A 23 0.31 8.67 1.65
CA ARG A 23 -0.36 7.45 1.17
C ARG A 23 -1.88 7.54 1.22
N ILE A 24 -2.45 8.09 2.30
CA ILE A 24 -3.90 8.35 2.40
C ILE A 24 -4.34 9.32 1.31
N SER A 25 -3.58 10.40 1.07
CA SER A 25 -3.87 11.38 0.02
C SER A 25 -3.83 10.77 -1.39
N ASP A 26 -2.87 9.90 -1.66
CA ASP A 26 -2.75 9.19 -2.95
C ASP A 26 -3.95 8.27 -3.19
N LEU A 27 -4.38 7.53 -2.15
CA LEU A 27 -5.55 6.65 -2.21
C LEU A 27 -6.87 7.42 -2.43
N LEU A 28 -7.02 8.59 -1.79
CA LEU A 28 -8.14 9.51 -2.01
C LEU A 28 -8.16 10.01 -3.45
N THR A 29 -7.01 10.47 -3.95
CA THR A 29 -6.86 11.02 -5.30
C THR A 29 -7.16 9.96 -6.36
N ALA A 30 -6.62 8.76 -6.22
CA ALA A 30 -6.86 7.64 -7.13
C ALA A 30 -8.34 7.23 -7.23
N ARG A 31 -9.12 7.48 -6.17
CA ARG A 31 -10.56 7.16 -6.11
C ARG A 31 -11.47 8.37 -6.35
N GLY A 32 -10.91 9.57 -6.51
CA GLY A 32 -11.69 10.81 -6.58
C GLY A 32 -12.48 11.12 -5.30
N TRP A 33 -12.00 10.66 -4.14
CA TRP A 33 -12.69 10.81 -2.86
C TRP A 33 -12.27 12.08 -2.13
N THR A 34 -13.22 12.68 -1.41
CA THR A 34 -12.95 13.73 -0.44
C THR A 34 -12.63 13.12 0.93
N GLU A 35 -12.01 13.89 1.82
CA GLU A 35 -11.83 13.50 3.23
C GLU A 35 -13.15 13.13 3.92
N TYR A 36 -14.25 13.80 3.52
CA TYR A 36 -15.58 13.51 4.03
C TYR A 36 -16.09 12.14 3.56
N ALA A 37 -15.91 11.80 2.28
CA ALA A 37 -16.26 10.48 1.77
C ALA A 37 -15.48 9.37 2.51
N LEU A 38 -14.20 9.60 2.80
CA LEU A 38 -13.40 8.68 3.61
C LEU A 38 -13.91 8.57 5.05
N ALA A 39 -14.37 9.67 5.66
CA ALA A 39 -14.99 9.66 6.99
C ALA A 39 -16.19 8.72 7.04
N GLU A 40 -17.08 8.84 6.06
CA GLU A 40 -18.27 8.01 5.92
C GLU A 40 -17.91 6.53 5.73
N LYS A 41 -16.98 6.24 4.80
CA LYS A 41 -16.58 4.87 4.46
C LYS A 41 -15.78 4.16 5.55
N SER A 42 -14.93 4.88 6.28
CA SER A 42 -14.09 4.31 7.35
C SER A 42 -14.75 4.31 8.73
N GLY A 43 -15.90 5.01 8.88
CA GLY A 43 -16.55 5.22 10.18
C GLY A 43 -15.70 6.07 11.15
N ILE A 44 -14.73 6.82 10.63
CA ILE A 44 -13.86 7.70 11.41
C ILE A 44 -14.46 9.11 11.36
N PRO A 45 -14.59 9.81 12.49
CA PRO A 45 -15.16 11.16 12.49
C PRO A 45 -14.38 12.10 11.56
N ALA A 46 -15.10 12.90 10.76
CA ALA A 46 -14.48 13.85 9.82
C ALA A 46 -13.54 14.85 10.52
N SER A 47 -13.84 15.24 11.76
CA SER A 47 -12.96 16.08 12.58
C SER A 47 -11.61 15.42 12.88
N THR A 48 -11.58 14.08 13.02
CA THR A 48 -10.36 13.31 13.25
C THR A 48 -9.54 13.24 11.97
N ILE A 49 -10.16 12.95 10.82
CA ILE A 49 -9.48 12.95 9.52
C ILE A 49 -8.90 14.33 9.22
N ASN A 50 -9.70 15.38 9.36
CA ASN A 50 -9.27 16.75 9.12
C ASN A 50 -8.10 17.14 10.04
N SER A 51 -8.10 16.69 11.30
CA SER A 51 -6.99 16.96 12.23
C SER A 51 -5.64 16.44 11.74
N TRP A 52 -5.62 15.36 10.95
CA TRP A 52 -4.36 14.82 10.40
C TRP A 52 -3.78 15.71 9.31
N PHE A 53 -4.63 16.29 8.46
CA PHE A 53 -4.20 17.17 7.37
C PHE A 53 -3.96 18.62 7.84
N SER A 54 -4.69 19.06 8.87
CA SER A 54 -4.64 20.44 9.37
C SER A 54 -3.69 20.63 10.57
N GLN A 55 -3.51 19.62 11.42
CA GLN A 55 -2.67 19.73 12.63
C GLN A 55 -1.39 18.90 12.48
N LYS A 56 -0.23 19.58 12.47
CA LYS A 56 1.12 19.00 12.25
C LYS A 56 1.60 17.93 13.25
N LYS A 57 0.76 17.45 14.16
CA LYS A 57 1.13 16.48 15.23
C LYS A 57 0.23 15.24 15.30
N ALA A 58 -0.84 15.15 14.51
CA ALA A 58 -1.77 14.04 14.58
C ALA A 58 -1.49 13.06 13.44
N SER A 59 -1.02 11.85 13.77
CA SER A 59 -0.96 10.73 12.82
C SER A 59 -1.94 9.63 13.26
N PRO A 60 -2.56 8.92 12.30
CA PRO A 60 -3.40 7.78 12.64
C PRO A 60 -2.56 6.71 13.36
N LYS A 61 -3.08 6.19 14.48
CA LYS A 61 -2.53 5.00 15.14
C LYS A 61 -2.90 3.75 14.34
N LEU A 62 -2.21 2.64 14.58
CA LEU A 62 -2.44 1.36 13.89
C LEU A 62 -3.93 0.96 13.83
N VAL A 63 -4.65 1.00 14.96
CA VAL A 63 -6.09 0.68 15.01
C VAL A 63 -6.92 1.59 14.11
N THR A 64 -6.56 2.87 14.03
CA THR A 64 -7.24 3.83 13.15
C THR A 64 -6.86 3.61 11.69
N LEU A 65 -5.61 3.24 11.43
CA LEU A 65 -5.12 2.88 10.10
C LEU A 65 -5.80 1.62 9.57
N GLU A 66 -6.07 0.61 10.40
CA GLU A 66 -6.85 -0.57 10.03
C GLU A 66 -8.28 -0.20 9.61
N LYS A 67 -8.93 0.73 10.33
CA LYS A 67 -10.25 1.26 9.94
C LYS A 67 -10.20 2.00 8.60
N LEU A 68 -9.14 2.77 8.36
CA LEU A 68 -8.92 3.41 7.06
C LEU A 68 -8.75 2.37 5.95
N CYS A 69 -7.91 1.35 6.15
CA CYS A 69 -7.68 0.28 5.17
C CYS A 69 -8.98 -0.44 4.83
N LYS A 70 -9.81 -0.75 5.85
CA LYS A 70 -11.16 -1.30 5.65
C LYS A 70 -12.05 -0.36 4.83
N GLY A 71 -12.03 0.95 5.12
CA GLY A 71 -12.78 1.94 4.34
C GLY A 71 -12.29 2.10 2.89
N PHE A 72 -11.01 1.82 2.63
CA PHE A 72 -10.41 1.80 1.29
C PHE A 72 -10.56 0.45 0.57
N GLU A 73 -11.09 -0.57 1.25
CA GLU A 73 -11.17 -1.96 0.80
C GLU A 73 -9.80 -2.55 0.41
N ILE A 74 -8.78 -2.22 1.20
CA ILE A 74 -7.41 -2.77 1.05
C ILE A 74 -6.94 -3.39 2.36
N SER A 75 -6.01 -4.33 2.26
CA SER A 75 -5.25 -4.84 3.41
C SER A 75 -4.24 -3.82 3.92
N LEU A 76 -3.82 -3.99 5.17
CA LEU A 76 -2.75 -3.17 5.75
C LEU A 76 -1.42 -3.35 4.99
N SER A 77 -1.14 -4.55 4.50
CA SER A 77 0.00 -4.82 3.61
C SER A 77 -0.05 -3.98 2.34
N GLU A 78 -1.20 -3.93 1.66
CA GLU A 78 -1.38 -3.12 0.44
C GLU A 78 -1.27 -1.63 0.70
N PHE A 79 -1.65 -1.18 1.90
CA PHE A 79 -1.44 0.21 2.30
C PHE A 79 0.06 0.56 2.31
N PHE A 80 0.93 -0.34 2.79
CA PHE A 80 2.36 -0.09 2.95
C PHE A 80 3.24 -0.40 1.73
N LEU A 81 2.69 -0.99 0.67
CA LEU A 81 3.47 -1.20 -0.56
C LEU A 81 3.83 0.13 -1.20
N GLU A 82 5.13 0.40 -1.31
CA GLU A 82 5.67 1.73 -1.61
C GLU A 82 5.90 2.00 -3.11
N THR A 83 5.69 1.01 -3.98
CA THR A 83 5.75 1.13 -5.46
C THR A 83 4.92 0.01 -6.11
N GLU A 84 4.91 -0.06 -7.44
CA GLU A 84 4.17 -0.98 -8.34
C GLU A 84 4.31 -2.51 -8.07
N GLU A 85 4.78 -2.92 -6.89
CA GLU A 85 4.71 -4.28 -6.40
C GLU A 85 3.25 -4.71 -6.33
N ARG A 86 2.87 -5.58 -7.26
CA ARG A 86 1.52 -6.16 -7.31
C ARG A 86 1.40 -7.14 -6.16
N THR A 87 0.45 -6.92 -5.27
CA THR A 87 -0.07 -8.03 -4.47
C THR A 87 -0.71 -9.02 -5.43
N VAL A 88 -0.20 -10.24 -5.43
CA VAL A 88 -0.87 -11.37 -6.05
C VAL A 88 -1.36 -12.27 -4.94
N THR A 89 -2.66 -12.53 -4.92
CA THR A 89 -3.21 -13.61 -4.11
C THR A 89 -2.99 -14.90 -4.88
N LEU A 90 -2.20 -15.80 -4.29
CA LEU A 90 -1.92 -17.09 -4.88
C LEU A 90 -3.02 -18.09 -4.50
N THR A 91 -3.48 -18.86 -5.48
CA THR A 91 -4.26 -20.07 -5.22
C THR A 91 -3.38 -21.13 -4.55
N GLU A 92 -4.00 -22.13 -3.90
CA GLU A 92 -3.26 -23.26 -3.31
C GLU A 92 -2.32 -23.93 -4.32
N LYS A 93 -2.77 -24.08 -5.58
CA LYS A 93 -1.96 -24.67 -6.65
C LYS A 93 -0.79 -23.80 -7.11
N GLN A 94 -0.95 -22.48 -7.10
CA GLN A 94 0.16 -21.57 -7.39
C GLN A 94 1.19 -21.57 -6.25
N MET A 95 0.75 -21.70 -5.00
CA MET A 95 1.66 -21.83 -3.86
C MET A 95 2.43 -23.16 -3.90
N GLU A 96 1.77 -24.25 -4.27
CA GLU A 96 2.41 -25.56 -4.48
C GLU A 96 3.48 -25.49 -5.58
N LEU A 97 3.17 -24.84 -6.72
CA LEU A 97 4.14 -24.60 -7.79
C LEU A 97 5.38 -23.85 -7.28
N LEU A 98 5.19 -22.75 -6.54
CA LEU A 98 6.31 -21.99 -5.98
C LEU A 98 7.13 -22.82 -4.99
N THR A 99 6.48 -23.67 -4.19
CA THR A 99 7.17 -24.55 -3.24
C THR A 99 8.14 -25.49 -3.95
N HIS A 100 7.74 -26.04 -5.10
CA HIS A 100 8.62 -26.86 -5.93
C HIS A 100 9.72 -26.03 -6.62
N ALA A 101 9.40 -24.80 -7.02
CA ALA A 101 10.34 -23.89 -7.67
C ALA A 101 11.45 -23.37 -6.74
N LEU A 102 11.29 -23.48 -5.41
CA LEU A 102 12.30 -23.00 -4.44
C LEU A 102 13.67 -23.69 -4.56
N SER A 103 13.70 -24.92 -5.08
CA SER A 103 14.94 -25.67 -5.29
C SER A 103 15.52 -25.52 -6.69
N CYS A 104 14.85 -24.77 -7.57
CA CYS A 104 15.27 -24.60 -8.94
C CYS A 104 16.33 -23.49 -9.08
N ASP A 105 17.20 -23.62 -10.08
CA ASP A 105 18.07 -22.54 -10.51
C ASP A 105 17.39 -21.62 -11.54
N ASP A 106 18.06 -20.53 -11.91
CA ASP A 106 17.51 -19.53 -12.83
C ASP A 106 17.17 -20.13 -14.21
N GLU A 107 17.93 -21.12 -14.70
CA GLU A 107 17.68 -21.75 -16.00
C GLU A 107 16.41 -22.62 -15.97
N GLU A 108 16.21 -23.35 -14.86
CA GLU A 108 15.01 -24.15 -14.62
C GLU A 108 13.77 -23.28 -14.46
N ILE A 109 13.87 -22.17 -13.72
CA ILE A 109 12.79 -21.18 -13.59
C ILE A 109 12.41 -20.58 -14.94
N ASP A 110 13.39 -20.23 -15.77
CA ASP A 110 13.16 -19.71 -17.13
C ASP A 110 12.38 -20.70 -18.00
N MET A 111 12.64 -22.00 -17.87
CA MET A 111 11.89 -23.03 -18.58
C MET A 111 10.43 -23.10 -18.12
N ILE A 112 10.19 -23.03 -16.80
CA ILE A 112 8.84 -23.02 -16.22
C ILE A 112 8.05 -21.80 -16.73
N ILE A 113 8.67 -20.62 -16.72
CA ILE A 113 8.04 -19.38 -17.21
C ILE A 113 7.67 -19.51 -18.69
N LYS A 114 8.58 -20.02 -19.54
CA LYS A 114 8.31 -20.23 -20.98
C LYS A 114 7.11 -21.17 -21.22
N ILE A 115 6.96 -22.21 -20.42
CA ILE A 115 5.83 -23.14 -20.51
C ILE A 115 4.52 -22.41 -20.17
N ILE A 116 4.49 -21.67 -19.05
CA ILE A 116 3.32 -20.89 -18.62
C ILE A 116 2.92 -19.85 -19.68
N ASP A 117 3.90 -19.12 -20.23
CA ASP A 117 3.66 -18.13 -21.28
C ASP A 117 3.07 -18.73 -22.55
N LYS A 118 3.53 -19.92 -22.93
CA LYS A 118 2.99 -20.63 -24.09
C LYS A 118 1.54 -21.07 -23.86
N MET A 119 1.21 -21.51 -22.65
CA MET A 119 -0.16 -21.89 -22.28
C MET A 119 -1.11 -20.69 -22.27
N ASN A 120 -0.65 -19.51 -21.84
CA ASN A 120 -1.46 -18.29 -21.78
C ASN A 120 -1.74 -17.66 -23.15
N LYS A 121 -0.97 -18.02 -24.19
CA LYS A 121 -1.12 -17.51 -25.56
C LYS A 121 -1.93 -18.44 -26.47
N SER A 122 -2.33 -19.61 -25.98
CA SER A 122 -3.13 -20.61 -26.69
C SER A 122 -4.62 -20.49 -26.37
#